data_AF-A0A4Y9Z7L4-F1
#
_entry.id   AF-A0A4Y9Z7L4-F1
#
_cell.length_a   1.000
_cell.length_b   1.000
_cell.length_c   1.000
_cell.angle_alpha   90.00
_cell.angle_beta   90.00
_cell.angle_gamma   90.00
#
_symmetry.space_group_name_H-M   'P 1'
#
loop_
_entity.id
_entity.type
_entity.pdbx_description
1 polymer ?
#
loop_
_entity_poly.entity_id
_entity_poly.type
_entity_poly.pdbx_seq_one_letter_code
_entity_poly.pdbx_strand_id
1 'polypeptide(L)'
;MYLLFFSSSDRCPLFQPAHLMQNVNIADVLKSGRIKIPWEPSVLHGFLDLEDLGAVASSILCSPEKHVRARYELVGRRREVFTEFVKTRDGNVVESLETGKDQFFEKLEWAIRGSLDSWTRNTLHRMFAYYDIRYVGLPGSTNALRNLLGWEPTTWQAMLERETVKGSQAPESRLSTTGFTII
;
A
#
# COMPACT_ATOMS: atom_id res chain seq x y z
N MET A 1 8.92 -5.03 -6.54
CA MET A 1 8.03 -6.21 -6.50
C MET A 1 8.44 -7.04 -5.31
N TYR A 2 7.70 -6.95 -4.20
CA TYR A 2 8.00 -7.65 -2.96
C TYR A 2 7.37 -9.04 -3.01
N LEU A 3 8.19 -10.08 -2.81
CA LEU A 3 7.76 -11.48 -2.75
C LEU A 3 7.86 -11.92 -1.28
N LEU A 4 6.73 -12.17 -0.63
CA LEU A 4 6.71 -12.75 0.70
C LEU A 4 6.72 -14.29 0.58
N PHE A 5 7.72 -14.93 1.19
CA PHE A 5 7.88 -16.39 1.27
C PHE A 5 7.73 -16.86 2.71
N PHE A 6 6.94 -17.92 2.92
CA PHE A 6 6.96 -18.70 4.16
C PHE A 6 7.60 -20.08 3.89
N SER A 7 8.90 -20.22 4.18
CA SER A 7 9.69 -21.46 4.37
C SER A 7 9.65 -22.59 3.30
N SER A 8 10.79 -22.72 2.60
CA SER A 8 11.57 -23.92 2.21
C SER A 8 10.90 -25.27 1.88
N SER A 9 9.70 -25.29 1.31
CA SER A 9 9.20 -26.47 0.59
C SER A 9 8.45 -26.04 -0.65
N ASP A 10 8.49 -26.84 -1.72
CA ASP A 10 7.80 -26.61 -3.00
C ASP A 10 6.26 -26.55 -2.88
N ARG A 11 5.70 -26.41 -1.67
CA ARG A 11 4.27 -26.39 -1.38
C ARG A 11 3.77 -25.03 -0.91
N CYS A 12 4.63 -24.04 -0.70
CA CYS A 12 4.21 -22.73 -0.22
C CYS A 12 3.43 -21.94 -1.31
N PRO A 13 2.32 -21.28 -0.95
CA PRO A 13 1.72 -20.27 -1.82
C PRO A 13 2.63 -19.05 -1.98
N LEU A 14 2.51 -18.37 -3.12
CA LEU A 14 3.22 -17.15 -3.42
C LEU A 14 2.26 -15.96 -3.39
N PHE A 15 2.55 -14.95 -2.57
CA PHE A 15 1.81 -13.69 -2.55
C PHE A 15 2.52 -12.63 -3.37
N GLN A 16 1.76 -11.98 -4.24
CA GLN A 16 2.20 -10.88 -5.09
C GLN A 16 1.30 -9.67 -4.79
N PRO A 17 1.56 -8.95 -3.68
CA PRO A 17 0.74 -7.81 -3.29
C PRO A 17 0.94 -6.62 -4.24
N ALA A 18 -0.16 -5.90 -4.48
CA ALA A 18 -0.11 -4.56 -5.05
C ALA A 18 0.41 -3.53 -4.03
N HIS A 19 0.29 -2.23 -4.34
CA HIS A 19 0.71 -1.17 -3.41
C HIS A 19 -0.07 -1.25 -2.10
N LEU A 20 0.64 -1.28 -0.96
CA LEU A 20 -0.02 -1.22 0.34
C LEU A 20 -0.58 0.17 0.59
N MET A 21 -1.84 0.25 1.02
CA MET A 21 -2.49 1.51 1.40
C MET A 21 -1.76 2.21 2.54
N GLN A 22 -1.13 1.43 3.43
CA GLN A 22 -0.35 1.88 4.59
C GLN A 22 0.97 2.57 4.24
N ASN A 23 1.41 2.51 2.98
CA ASN A 23 2.59 3.27 2.53
C ASN A 23 2.31 4.78 2.44
N VAL A 24 1.05 5.19 2.56
CA VAL A 24 0.63 6.59 2.59
C VAL A 24 0.70 7.12 4.03
N ASN A 25 1.28 8.31 4.21
CA ASN A 25 1.28 8.99 5.51
C ASN A 25 -0.12 9.57 5.81
N ILE A 26 -0.94 8.80 6.52
CA ILE A 26 -2.34 9.15 6.83
C ILE A 26 -2.44 10.48 7.60
N ALA A 27 -1.52 10.76 8.52
CA ALA A 27 -1.54 12.02 9.28
C ALA A 27 -1.32 13.24 8.36
N ASP A 28 -0.37 13.16 7.42
CA ASP A 28 -0.15 14.22 6.41
C ASP A 28 -1.37 14.37 5.49
N VAL A 29 -2.03 13.27 5.13
CA VAL A 29 -3.25 13.28 4.30
C VAL A 29 -4.40 13.95 5.03
N LEU A 30 -4.66 13.56 6.28
CA LEU A 30 -5.72 14.16 7.10
C LEU A 30 -5.48 15.65 7.35
N LYS A 31 -4.22 16.07 7.49
CA LYS A 31 -3.86 17.48 7.71
C LYS A 31 -3.91 18.32 6.44
N SER A 32 -3.34 17.81 5.34
CA SER A 32 -3.13 18.59 4.11
C SER A 32 -4.25 18.41 3.08
N GLY A 33 -5.09 17.41 3.25
CA GLY A 33 -6.04 16.99 2.22
C GLY A 33 -5.34 16.53 0.95
N ARG A 34 -4.08 16.06 1.02
CA ARG A 34 -3.32 15.65 -0.17
C ARG A 34 -2.54 14.38 0.08
N ILE A 35 -2.51 13.53 -0.94
CA ILE A 35 -1.66 12.34 -0.96
C ILE A 35 -0.50 12.59 -1.89
N LYS A 36 0.71 12.54 -1.32
CA LYS A 36 1.96 12.78 -2.02
C LYS A 36 2.53 11.45 -2.50
N ILE A 37 2.67 11.28 -3.82
CA ILE A 37 3.23 10.07 -4.45
C ILE A 37 4.38 10.45 -5.39
N PRO A 38 5.43 9.61 -5.54
CA PRO A 38 6.58 9.93 -6.39
C PRO A 38 6.46 9.45 -7.85
N TRP A 39 5.23 9.30 -8.35
CA TRP A 39 4.87 8.83 -9.70
C TRP A 39 3.58 9.51 -10.19
N GLU A 40 3.27 9.34 -11.48
CA GLU A 40 2.15 9.98 -12.18
C GLU A 40 0.79 9.57 -11.59
N PRO A 41 0.01 10.52 -11.02
CA PRO A 41 -1.26 10.20 -10.38
C PRO A 41 -2.37 9.75 -11.32
N SER A 42 -2.31 10.12 -12.60
CA SER A 42 -3.32 9.73 -13.60
C SER A 42 -3.19 8.27 -14.06
N VAL A 43 -2.11 7.57 -13.69
CA VAL A 43 -1.96 6.15 -14.01
C VAL A 43 -2.93 5.32 -13.16
N LEU A 44 -3.49 4.24 -13.73
CA LEU A 44 -4.30 3.27 -13.01
C LEU A 44 -3.41 2.41 -12.10
N HIS A 45 -3.61 2.51 -10.78
CA HIS A 45 -2.89 1.72 -9.78
C HIS A 45 -3.78 0.73 -9.04
N GLY A 46 -3.17 -0.41 -8.66
CA GLY A 46 -3.75 -1.38 -7.74
C GLY A 46 -3.29 -1.13 -6.30
N PHE A 47 -4.22 -1.21 -5.36
CA PHE A 47 -3.96 -1.03 -3.93
C PHE A 47 -4.52 -2.18 -3.10
N LEU A 48 -3.82 -2.50 -2.01
CA LEU A 48 -4.13 -3.56 -1.05
C LEU A 48 -4.08 -3.00 0.37
N ASP A 49 -5.11 -3.27 1.16
CA ASP A 49 -5.08 -2.96 2.59
C ASP A 49 -4.28 -4.04 3.34
N LEU A 50 -3.45 -3.62 4.29
CA LEU A 50 -2.62 -4.55 5.08
C LEU A 50 -3.47 -5.50 5.95
N GLU A 51 -4.65 -5.10 6.43
CA GLU A 51 -5.52 -6.01 7.19
C GLU A 51 -6.15 -7.08 6.29
N ASP A 52 -6.52 -6.74 5.06
CA ASP A 52 -6.97 -7.71 4.07
C ASP A 52 -5.86 -8.72 3.74
N LEU A 53 -4.62 -8.25 3.57
CA LEU A 53 -3.46 -9.13 3.40
C LEU A 53 -3.29 -10.06 4.61
N GLY A 54 -3.42 -9.53 5.82
CA GLY A 54 -3.36 -10.30 7.06
C GLY A 54 -4.45 -11.36 7.15
N ALA A 55 -5.69 -11.03 6.78
CA ALA A 55 -6.82 -11.95 6.78
C ALA A 55 -6.60 -13.10 5.79
N VAL A 56 -6.14 -12.80 4.57
CA VAL A 56 -5.80 -13.83 3.57
C VAL A 56 -4.65 -14.71 4.05
N ALA A 57 -3.57 -14.11 4.56
CA ALA A 57 -2.43 -14.86 5.07
C ALA A 57 -2.86 -15.80 6.21
N SER A 58 -3.67 -15.32 7.16
CA SER A 58 -4.19 -16.14 8.25
C SER A 58 -5.09 -17.28 7.74
N SER A 59 -6.02 -17.00 6.83
CA SER A 59 -6.91 -18.02 6.24
C SER A 59 -6.11 -19.15 5.58
N ILE A 60 -5.09 -18.79 4.81
CA ILE A 60 -4.23 -19.73 4.11
C ILE A 60 -3.40 -20.57 5.08
N LEU A 61 -2.87 -19.95 6.15
CA LEU A 61 -2.14 -20.67 7.21
C LEU A 61 -3.04 -21.64 7.98
N CYS A 62 -4.34 -21.36 8.08
CA CYS A 62 -5.33 -22.24 8.72
C CYS A 62 -5.84 -23.38 7.81
N SER A 63 -5.62 -23.33 6.49
CA SER A 63 -6.04 -24.38 5.54
C SER A 63 -5.04 -24.55 4.38
N PRO A 64 -3.74 -24.81 4.67
CA PRO A 64 -2.66 -24.73 3.70
C PRO A 64 -2.78 -25.74 2.55
N GLU A 65 -3.45 -26.86 2.76
CA GLU A 65 -3.66 -27.92 1.77
C GLU A 65 -4.40 -27.45 0.51
N LYS A 66 -5.24 -26.41 0.63
CA LYS A 66 -5.99 -25.82 -0.49
C LYS A 66 -5.17 -24.83 -1.31
N HIS A 67 -4.00 -24.43 -0.83
CA HIS A 67 -3.19 -23.35 -1.38
C HIS A 67 -1.80 -23.81 -1.82
N VAL A 68 -1.59 -25.13 -1.92
CA VAL A 68 -0.31 -25.72 -2.32
C VAL A 68 0.10 -25.22 -3.70
N ARG A 69 1.28 -24.59 -3.79
CA ARG A 69 1.85 -24.02 -5.04
C ARG A 69 0.99 -22.95 -5.71
N ALA A 70 -0.02 -22.42 -5.02
CA ALA A 70 -0.86 -21.38 -5.57
C ALA A 70 -0.10 -20.06 -5.68
N ARG A 71 -0.44 -19.24 -6.67
CA ARG A 71 0.09 -17.88 -6.81
C ARG A 71 -1.08 -16.92 -6.80
N TYR A 72 -1.01 -15.93 -5.92
CA TYR A 72 -2.06 -14.96 -5.74
C TYR A 72 -1.52 -13.56 -6.00
N GLU A 73 -2.00 -12.96 -7.09
CA GLU A 73 -1.93 -11.52 -7.27
C GLU A 73 -2.99 -10.89 -6.36
N LEU A 74 -2.55 -10.15 -5.35
CA LEU A 74 -3.43 -9.59 -4.32
C LEU A 74 -3.62 -8.10 -4.59
N VAL A 75 -4.72 -7.79 -5.26
CA VAL A 75 -5.19 -6.42 -5.50
C VAL A 75 -6.57 -6.24 -4.90
N GLY A 76 -6.77 -5.20 -4.09
CA GLY A 76 -8.08 -4.86 -3.54
C GLY A 76 -8.87 -3.91 -4.42
N ARG A 77 -8.33 -2.71 -4.62
CA ARG A 77 -8.98 -1.65 -5.42
C ARG A 77 -8.07 -1.20 -6.54
N ARG A 78 -8.67 -0.94 -7.71
CA ARG A 78 -7.98 -0.37 -8.89
C ARG A 78 -8.55 1.00 -9.16
N ARG A 79 -7.74 2.05 -9.07
CA ARG A 79 -8.13 3.40 -9.47
C ARG A 79 -6.95 4.20 -9.97
N GLU A 80 -7.23 5.13 -10.89
CA GLU A 80 -6.37 6.30 -11.08
C GLU A 80 -6.14 6.89 -9.70
N VAL A 81 -4.88 7.21 -9.39
CA VAL A 81 -4.39 7.18 -8.02
C VAL A 81 -5.35 7.88 -7.06
N PHE A 82 -5.97 9.02 -7.40
CA PHE A 82 -7.15 9.49 -6.65
C PHE A 82 -8.19 10.32 -7.47
N THR A 83 -9.28 9.69 -7.93
CA THR A 83 -10.55 10.36 -8.27
C THR A 83 -11.67 10.16 -7.23
N GLU A 84 -11.47 9.26 -6.25
CA GLU A 84 -12.54 8.80 -5.34
C GLU A 84 -12.31 9.14 -3.86
N PHE A 85 -11.39 10.05 -3.56
CA PHE A 85 -11.25 10.62 -2.21
C PHE A 85 -12.35 11.65 -1.90
N VAL A 86 -13.56 11.34 -2.35
CA VAL A 86 -14.75 12.16 -2.22
C VAL A 86 -15.49 11.66 -0.99
N LYS A 87 -15.42 12.49 0.05
CA LYS A 87 -16.12 12.40 1.35
C LYS A 87 -15.43 11.52 2.40
N THR A 88 -14.39 12.06 3.02
CA THR A 88 -14.21 11.83 4.46
C THR A 88 -14.83 12.98 5.25
N ARG A 89 -15.44 12.62 6.39
CA ARG A 89 -16.08 13.32 7.52
C ARG A 89 -16.55 14.79 7.41
N ASP A 90 -15.85 15.66 6.67
CA ASP A 90 -16.14 17.10 6.52
C ASP A 90 -16.33 17.55 5.06
N GLY A 91 -16.29 16.64 4.07
CA GLY A 91 -16.54 16.98 2.67
C GLY A 91 -15.36 17.62 1.92
N ASN A 92 -14.18 17.66 2.54
CA ASN A 92 -12.98 18.16 1.89
C ASN A 92 -12.47 17.16 0.84
N VAL A 93 -12.20 17.68 -0.36
CA VAL A 93 -11.62 16.93 -1.48
C VAL A 93 -10.16 16.63 -1.14
N VAL A 94 -9.75 15.35 -1.21
CA VAL A 94 -8.33 15.00 -1.13
C VAL A 94 -7.78 14.77 -2.52
N GLU A 95 -6.70 15.47 -2.83
CA GLU A 95 -6.07 15.44 -4.15
C GLU A 95 -4.82 14.55 -4.16
N SER A 96 -4.60 13.87 -5.29
CA SER A 96 -3.29 13.30 -5.60
C SER A 96 -2.33 14.40 -5.98
N LEU A 97 -1.12 14.39 -5.45
CA LEU A 97 -0.05 15.26 -5.91
C LEU A 97 1.21 14.45 -6.20
N GLU A 98 1.69 14.53 -7.44
CA GLU A 98 3.03 14.05 -7.74
C GLU A 98 4.04 14.89 -6.97
N THR A 99 4.85 14.22 -6.17
CA THR A 99 5.99 14.80 -5.48
C THR A 99 7.25 14.44 -6.26
N GLY A 100 8.12 15.42 -6.47
CA GLY A 100 9.41 15.18 -7.12
C GLY A 100 10.15 14.03 -6.44
N LYS A 101 10.73 13.13 -7.24
CA LYS A 101 11.39 11.91 -6.76
C LYS A 101 12.48 12.22 -5.72
N ASP A 102 13.21 13.34 -5.87
CA ASP A 102 14.20 13.78 -4.89
C ASP A 102 13.58 14.17 -3.54
N GLN A 103 12.46 14.90 -3.54
CA GLN A 103 11.74 15.24 -2.30
C GLN A 103 11.20 13.99 -1.60
N PHE A 104 10.81 12.95 -2.36
CA PHE A 104 10.45 11.66 -1.77
C PHE A 104 11.64 11.01 -1.07
N PHE A 105 12.81 10.98 -1.71
CA PHE A 105 14.01 10.40 -1.11
C PHE A 105 14.49 11.16 0.12
N GLU A 106 14.50 12.49 0.08
CA GLU A 106 14.85 13.32 1.24
C GLU A 106 13.95 13.01 2.45
N LYS A 107 12.63 12.88 2.21
CA LYS A 107 11.69 12.50 3.27
C LYS A 107 11.91 11.09 3.78
N LEU A 108 12.20 10.14 2.89
CA LEU A 108 12.44 8.75 3.26
C LEU A 108 13.73 8.63 4.10
N GLU A 109 14.81 9.28 3.67
CA GLU A 109 16.10 9.34 4.37
C GLU A 109 15.95 9.99 5.75
N TRP A 110 15.18 11.09 5.83
CA TRP A 110 14.82 11.69 7.11
C TRP A 110 14.04 10.71 8.02
N ALA A 111 13.06 9.99 7.48
CA ALA A 111 12.23 9.06 8.24
C ALA A 111 13.00 7.85 8.78
N ILE A 112 13.94 7.30 7.99
CA ILE A 112 14.81 6.19 8.43
C ILE A 112 16.02 6.66 9.25
N ARG A 113 16.18 7.98 9.42
CA ARG A 113 17.32 8.62 10.10
C ARG A 113 18.67 8.19 9.51
N GLY A 114 18.74 8.13 8.18
CA GLY A 114 19.93 7.64 7.47
C GLY A 114 19.84 7.86 5.97
N SER A 115 20.93 7.57 5.27
CA SER A 115 20.98 7.62 3.81
C SER A 115 20.61 6.28 3.20
N LEU A 116 19.90 6.29 2.08
CA LEU A 116 19.74 5.10 1.27
C LEU A 116 21.04 4.80 0.54
N ASP A 117 21.42 3.52 0.44
CA ASP A 117 22.51 3.13 -0.42
C ASP A 117 22.14 3.36 -1.91
N SER A 118 23.17 3.46 -2.75
CA SER A 118 23.01 3.77 -4.17
C SER A 118 22.19 2.73 -4.93
N TRP A 119 22.25 1.46 -4.54
CA TRP A 119 21.48 0.39 -5.16
C TRP A 119 20.00 0.51 -4.81
N THR A 120 19.67 0.73 -3.54
CA THR A 120 18.27 0.93 -3.09
C THR A 120 17.66 2.15 -3.75
N ARG A 121 18.37 3.29 -3.76
CA ARG A 121 17.91 4.52 -4.40
C ARG A 121 17.69 4.32 -5.91
N ASN A 122 18.63 3.67 -6.60
CA ASN A 122 18.49 3.38 -8.03
C ASN A 122 17.31 2.44 -8.31
N THR A 123 17.11 1.42 -7.47
CA THR A 123 16.00 0.47 -7.60
C THR A 123 14.65 1.16 -7.45
N LEU A 124 14.48 2.02 -6.45
CA LEU A 124 13.26 2.80 -6.25
C LEU A 124 13.00 3.76 -7.41
N HIS A 125 14.03 4.45 -7.91
CA HIS A 125 13.90 5.30 -9.11
C HIS A 125 13.40 4.51 -10.33
N ARG A 126 14.00 3.34 -10.61
CA ARG A 126 13.58 2.49 -11.73
C ARG A 126 12.16 1.96 -11.54
N MET A 127 11.79 1.66 -10.30
CA MET A 127 10.44 1.21 -9.96
C MET A 127 9.41 2.30 -10.25
N PHE A 128 9.66 3.55 -9.84
CA PHE A 128 8.76 4.67 -10.13
C PHE A 128 8.68 4.96 -11.62
N ALA A 129 9.83 4.98 -12.30
CA ALA A 129 9.87 5.14 -13.76
C ALA A 129 9.12 4.01 -14.49
N TYR A 130 9.14 2.78 -13.98
CA TYR A 130 8.37 1.68 -14.55
C TYR A 130 6.86 1.95 -14.48
N TYR A 131 6.37 2.47 -13.35
CA TYR A 131 4.95 2.84 -13.21
C TYR A 131 4.55 3.94 -14.20
N ASP A 132 5.37 4.99 -14.30
CA ASP A 132 5.14 6.13 -15.19
C ASP A 132 5.19 5.71 -16.68
N ILE A 133 6.30 5.09 -17.11
CA ILE A 133 6.60 4.81 -18.52
C ILE A 133 5.66 3.75 -19.12
N ARG A 134 5.24 2.78 -18.31
CA ARG A 134 4.36 1.71 -18.78
C ARG A 134 2.89 2.05 -18.64
N TYR A 135 2.53 3.19 -18.02
CA TYR A 135 1.15 3.56 -17.67
C TYR A 135 0.39 2.43 -16.96
N VAL A 136 1.10 1.62 -16.16
CA VAL A 136 0.55 0.43 -15.49
C VAL A 136 1.06 0.38 -14.06
N GLY A 137 0.24 0.86 -13.13
CA GLY A 137 0.51 0.94 -11.70
C GLY A 137 0.20 -0.35 -10.93
N LEU A 138 0.54 -1.50 -11.50
CA LEU A 138 0.16 -2.83 -10.97
C LEU A 138 -1.37 -2.98 -10.76
N PRO A 139 -2.20 -2.72 -11.79
CA PRO A 139 -3.65 -2.74 -11.65
C PRO A 139 -4.17 -4.14 -11.30
N GLY A 140 -3.59 -5.20 -11.88
CA GLY A 140 -3.95 -6.59 -11.61
C GLY A 140 -5.45 -6.92 -11.65
N SER A 141 -5.81 -8.08 -11.09
CA SER A 141 -7.20 -8.50 -10.90
C SER A 141 -7.63 -8.43 -9.44
N THR A 142 -8.80 -7.86 -9.16
CA THR A 142 -9.37 -7.79 -7.80
C THR A 142 -10.10 -9.07 -7.38
N ASN A 143 -10.33 -9.99 -8.32
CA ASN A 143 -11.10 -11.21 -8.07
C ASN A 143 -10.38 -12.15 -7.11
N ALA A 144 -9.06 -12.27 -7.22
CA ALA A 144 -8.29 -13.20 -6.38
C ALA A 144 -8.41 -12.84 -4.90
N LEU A 145 -8.22 -11.56 -4.56
CA LEU A 145 -8.37 -11.09 -3.18
C LEU A 145 -9.80 -11.29 -2.68
N ARG A 146 -10.81 -10.84 -3.44
CA ARG A 146 -12.22 -10.99 -3.06
C ARG A 146 -12.60 -12.45 -2.82
N ASN A 147 -12.15 -13.36 -3.68
CA ASN A 147 -12.46 -14.78 -3.56
C ASN A 147 -11.80 -15.40 -2.32
N LEU A 148 -10.59 -14.96 -1.95
CA LEU A 148 -9.89 -15.44 -0.76
C LEU A 148 -10.47 -14.88 0.54
N LEU A 149 -10.93 -13.62 0.52
CA LEU A 149 -11.60 -12.99 1.65
C LEU A 149 -13.02 -13.55 1.85
N GLY A 150 -13.78 -13.74 0.77
CA GLY A 150 -15.21 -14.03 0.84
C GLY A 150 -16.08 -12.78 1.05
N TRP A 151 -15.48 -11.59 1.05
CA TRP A 151 -16.15 -10.28 1.09
C TRP A 151 -15.42 -9.28 0.19
N GLU A 152 -16.00 -8.10 -0.01
CA GLU A 152 -15.41 -7.04 -0.83
C GLU A 152 -14.18 -6.41 -0.15
N PRO A 153 -13.05 -6.25 -0.86
CA PRO A 153 -11.85 -5.64 -0.30
C PRO A 153 -12.04 -4.24 0.27
N THR A 154 -11.24 -3.93 1.29
CA THR A 154 -11.27 -2.67 2.03
C THR A 154 -11.09 -1.47 1.11
N THR A 155 -11.92 -0.45 1.31
CA THR A 155 -11.84 0.82 0.57
C THR A 155 -10.88 1.79 1.24
N TRP A 156 -10.39 2.77 0.48
CA TRP A 156 -9.64 3.88 1.06
C TRP A 156 -10.40 4.60 2.17
N GLN A 157 -11.70 4.84 1.98
CA GLN A 157 -12.54 5.47 3.00
C GLN A 157 -12.57 4.63 4.30
N ALA A 158 -12.85 3.34 4.20
CA ALA A 158 -12.92 2.45 5.35
C ALA A 158 -11.57 2.35 6.08
N MET A 159 -10.47 2.27 5.33
CA MET A 159 -9.11 2.28 5.88
C MET A 159 -8.84 3.57 6.68
N LEU A 160 -9.14 4.74 6.11
CA LEU A 160 -8.88 6.03 6.77
C LEU A 160 -9.74 6.23 8.02
N GLU A 161 -11.02 5.86 7.96
CA GLU A 161 -11.91 5.91 9.12
C GLU A 161 -11.36 5.04 10.25
N ARG A 162 -10.93 3.81 9.93
CA ARG A 162 -10.30 2.89 10.88
C ARG A 162 -9.02 3.47 11.49
N GLU A 163 -8.12 4.00 10.68
CA GLU A 163 -6.83 4.53 11.14
C GLU A 163 -6.98 5.84 11.94
N THR A 164 -8.00 6.65 11.64
CA THR A 164 -8.34 7.86 12.43
C THR A 164 -8.81 7.50 13.83
N VAL A 165 -9.64 6.47 13.95
CA VAL A 165 -10.11 5.96 15.26
C VAL A 165 -8.95 5.37 16.06
N LYS A 166 -8.09 4.56 15.43
CA LYS A 166 -6.88 4.01 16.07
C LYS A 166 -5.94 5.12 16.56
N GLY A 167 -5.71 6.15 15.74
CA GLY A 167 -4.89 7.31 16.12
C GLY A 167 -5.46 8.10 17.30
N SER A 168 -6.78 8.21 17.40
CA SER A 168 -7.47 8.89 18.51
C SER A 168 -7.42 8.11 19.82
N GLN A 169 -7.22 6.78 19.76
CA GLN A 169 -7.14 5.89 20.91
C GLN A 169 -5.70 5.55 21.32
N ALA A 170 -4.69 6.02 20.57
CA ALA A 170 -3.29 5.77 20.87
C ALA A 170 -2.80 6.75 21.97
N PRO A 171 -2.08 6.29 23.02
CA PRO A 171 -1.46 7.19 23.99
C PRO A 171 -0.47 8.15 23.30
N GLU A 172 -0.45 9.42 23.72
CA GLU A 172 0.31 10.54 23.11
C GLU A 172 1.80 10.26 22.86
N SER A 173 2.39 9.25 23.51
CA SER A 173 3.78 8.82 23.30
C SER A 173 4.05 8.13 21.95
N ARG A 174 3.04 7.78 21.15
CA ARG A 174 3.19 7.16 19.81
C ARG A 174 3.10 8.12 18.63
N LEU A 175 2.71 9.38 18.83
CA LEU A 175 2.51 10.35 17.74
C LEU A 175 3.83 10.86 17.11
N SER A 176 4.98 10.44 17.64
CA SER A 176 6.32 10.81 17.16
C SER A 176 7.03 9.71 16.35
N THR A 177 6.44 8.53 16.17
CA THR A 177 7.20 7.34 15.73
C THR A 177 6.50 6.48 14.68
N THR A 178 5.55 7.01 13.91
CA THR A 178 5.08 6.34 12.69
C THR A 178 6.13 6.49 11.58
N GLY A 179 7.28 5.84 11.81
CA GLY A 179 8.31 5.63 10.83
C GLY A 179 7.76 4.77 9.70
N PHE A 180 8.14 5.14 8.48
CA PHE A 180 8.01 4.29 7.30
C PHE A 180 8.51 2.89 7.66
N THR A 181 7.58 1.94 7.83
CA THR A 181 7.91 0.52 7.86
C THR A 181 7.88 0.06 6.42
N ILE A 182 9.01 0.21 5.73
CA ILE A 182 9.25 -0.54 4.50
C ILE A 182 9.57 -1.97 4.97
N ILE A 183 8.64 -2.88 4.70
CA ILE A 183 8.91 -4.32 4.68
C ILE A 183 9.54 -4.64 3.32
#